data_AF-A0A2V1C7A1-F1
#
_entry.id   AF-A0A2V1C7A1-F1
#
_cell.length_a   1.000
_cell.length_b   1.000
_cell.length_c   1.000
_cell.angle_alpha   90.00
_cell.angle_beta   90.00
_cell.angle_gamma   90.00
#
_symmetry.space_group_name_H-M   'P 1'
#
loop_
_entity.id
_entity.type
_entity.pdbx_description
1 polymer ?
#
loop_
_entity_poly.entity_id
_entity_poly.type
_entity_poly.pdbx_seq_one_letter_code
_entity_poly.pdbx_strand_id
1 'polypeptide(L)'
;LIYSIDIPTPGMEGYSPLHLAALGGRPSTVKLLKEYGADVDLQSRSDQQTPLHLAARYGHATTVIALLQAGCAPNPVDANGMT
;
A
#
# COMPACT_ATOMS: atom_id res chain seq x y z
N LEU A 1 1.39 -2.80 18.24
CA LEU A 1 1.87 -1.49 17.73
C LEU A 1 2.74 -1.81 16.52
N ILE A 2 2.20 -1.58 15.32
CA ILE A 2 2.44 -2.39 14.13
C ILE A 2 3.53 -1.73 13.27
N TYR A 3 4.70 -2.38 13.22
CA TYR A 3 5.71 -2.40 12.15
C TYR A 3 5.79 -1.20 11.17
N SER A 4 6.06 0.02 11.65
CA SER A 4 6.71 1.02 10.79
C SER A 4 8.17 0.60 10.62
N ILE A 5 8.48 -0.11 9.54
CA ILE A 5 9.87 -0.31 9.15
C ILE A 5 10.32 1.05 8.60
N ASP A 6 10.87 1.89 9.46
CA ASP A 6 11.55 3.13 9.05
C ASP A 6 12.81 2.74 8.27
N ILE A 7 12.62 2.40 6.99
CA ILE A 7 13.69 2.47 6.01
C ILE A 7 13.99 3.96 5.80
N PRO A 8 15.20 4.47 6.11
CA PRO A 8 15.55 5.87 5.93
C PRO A 8 15.84 6.16 4.44
N THR A 9 14.92 5.77 3.58
CA THR A 9 14.91 6.06 2.15
C THR A 9 14.00 7.27 1.93
N PRO A 10 14.52 8.39 1.41
CA PRO A 10 13.71 9.58 1.13
C PRO A 10 12.45 9.23 0.33
N GLY A 11 11.28 9.63 0.82
CA GLY A 11 9.98 9.35 0.19
C GLY A 11 9.33 8.02 0.57
N MET A 12 9.88 7.25 1.50
CA MET A 12 9.25 6.01 2.01
C MET A 12 8.85 6.09 3.50
N GLU A 13 8.80 7.29 4.05
CA GLU A 13 8.41 7.50 5.45
C GLU A 13 6.97 7.04 5.69
N GLY A 14 6.78 6.24 6.74
CA GLY A 14 5.47 5.70 7.09
C GLY A 14 4.99 4.55 6.20
N TYR A 15 5.86 3.94 5.39
CA TYR A 15 5.51 2.73 4.65
C TYR A 15 5.30 1.56 5.63
N SER A 16 4.14 0.92 5.52
CA SER A 16 3.84 -0.34 6.21
C SER A 16 4.31 -1.55 5.39
N PRO A 17 4.32 -2.77 5.96
CA PRO A 17 4.57 -3.98 5.20
C PRO A 17 3.64 -4.14 3.99
N LEU A 18 2.44 -3.58 4.05
CA LEU A 18 1.49 -3.62 2.94
C LEU A 18 1.89 -2.69 1.79
N HIS A 19 2.46 -1.52 2.09
CA HIS A 19 3.04 -0.64 1.06
C HIS A 19 4.19 -1.34 0.34
N LEU A 20 5.07 -2.02 1.10
CA LEU A 20 6.20 -2.76 0.52
C LEU A 20 5.74 -3.96 -0.31
N ALA A 21 4.70 -4.68 0.12
CA ALA A 21 4.10 -5.76 -0.65
C ALA A 21 3.48 -5.25 -1.96
N ALA A 22 2.80 -4.11 -1.92
CA ALA A 22 2.22 -3.47 -3.09
C ALA A 22 3.29 -2.96 -4.07
N LEU A 23 4.30 -2.25 -3.57
CA LEU A 23 5.46 -1.77 -4.33
C LEU A 23 6.19 -2.92 -5.04
N GLY A 24 6.34 -4.05 -4.35
CA GLY A 24 7.01 -5.25 -4.86
C GLY A 24 6.12 -6.19 -5.69
N GLY A 25 4.85 -5.84 -5.92
CA GLY A 25 3.93 -6.68 -6.71
C GLY A 25 3.64 -8.05 -6.10
N ARG A 26 3.46 -8.12 -4.78
CA ARG A 26 3.32 -9.37 -4.01
C ARG A 26 1.86 -9.61 -3.55
N PRO A 27 0.97 -10.12 -4.42
CA PRO A 27 -0.45 -10.28 -4.08
C PRO A 27 -0.70 -11.27 -2.94
N SER A 28 0.09 -12.34 -2.84
CA SER A 28 -0.03 -13.32 -1.76
C SER A 28 0.30 -12.70 -0.39
N THR A 29 1.29 -11.80 -0.35
CA THR A 29 1.65 -11.07 0.88
C THR A 29 0.57 -10.06 1.25
N VAL A 30 -0.05 -9.38 0.27
CA VAL A 30 -1.21 -8.51 0.51
C VAL A 30 -2.35 -9.26 1.19
N LYS A 31 -2.71 -10.44 0.66
CA LYS A 31 -3.79 -11.28 1.23
C LYS A 31 -3.47 -11.69 2.66
N LEU A 32 -2.25 -12.20 2.90
CA LEU A 32 -1.81 -12.59 4.24
C LEU A 32 -1.85 -11.41 5.21
N LEU A 33 -1.33 -10.25 4.84
CA LEU A 33 -1.37 -9.07 5.71
C LEU A 33 -2.81 -8.63 6.03
N LYS A 34 -3.73 -8.70 5.06
CA LYS A 34 -5.15 -8.42 5.29
C LYS A 34 -5.78 -9.39 6.30
N GLU A 35 -5.49 -10.69 6.18
CA GLU A 35 -6.01 -11.71 7.11
C GLU A 35 -5.57 -11.45 8.56
N TYR A 36 -4.37 -10.88 8.75
CA TYR A 36 -3.85 -10.47 10.05
C TYR A 36 -4.30 -9.06 10.49
N GLY A 37 -5.27 -8.46 9.80
CA GLY A 37 -5.87 -7.19 10.19
C GLY A 37 -5.06 -5.96 9.77
N ALA A 38 -4.19 -6.05 8.77
CA ALA A 38 -3.55 -4.87 8.21
C ALA A 38 -4.59 -3.91 7.60
N ASP A 39 -4.40 -2.63 7.87
CA ASP A 39 -5.17 -1.56 7.23
C ASP A 39 -4.73 -1.39 5.77
N VAL A 40 -5.67 -1.61 4.85
CA VAL A 40 -5.44 -1.60 3.40
C VAL A 40 -5.46 -0.23 2.77
N ASP A 41 -6.03 0.75 3.48
CA ASP A 41 -6.11 2.15 3.05
C ASP A 41 -5.11 3.03 3.79
N LEU A 42 -4.21 2.42 4.58
CA LEU A 42 -3.18 3.14 5.30
C LEU A 42 -2.36 4.00 4.35
N GLN A 43 -2.26 5.29 4.64
CA GLN A 43 -1.51 6.25 3.87
C GLN A 43 -0.06 6.36 4.39
N SER A 44 0.89 6.49 3.47
CA SER A 44 2.27 6.86 3.80
C SER A 44 2.33 8.25 4.42
N ARG A 45 3.36 8.52 5.22
CA ARG A 45 3.50 9.81 5.91
C ARG A 45 3.95 10.93 4.97
N SER A 46 4.79 10.61 3.98
CA SER A 46 5.38 11.61 3.09
C SER A 46 4.36 12.21 2.13
N ASP A 47 3.65 11.35 1.39
CA ASP A 47 2.85 11.75 0.23
C ASP A 47 1.40 11.26 0.31
N GLN A 48 0.99 10.70 1.45
CA GLN A 48 -0.33 10.10 1.65
C GLN A 48 -0.67 9.00 0.64
N GLN A 49 0.34 8.31 0.10
CA GLN A 49 0.14 7.21 -0.84
C GLN A 49 -0.36 5.98 -0.10
N THR A 50 -1.42 5.37 -0.62
CA THR A 50 -1.90 4.06 -0.17
C THR A 50 -1.14 2.92 -0.88
N PRO A 51 -1.23 1.67 -0.40
CA PRO A 51 -0.74 0.51 -1.14
C PRO A 51 -1.30 0.43 -2.57
N LEU A 52 -2.54 0.87 -2.82
CA LEU A 52 -3.14 0.86 -4.15
C LEU A 52 -2.41 1.81 -5.11
N HIS A 53 -2.06 3.03 -4.67
CA HIS A 53 -1.27 3.97 -5.48
C HIS A 53 0.05 3.33 -5.94
N LEU A 54 0.75 2.64 -5.03
CA LEU A 54 2.02 1.96 -5.36
C LEU A 54 1.81 0.81 -6.34
N ALA A 55 0.82 -0.07 -6.11
CA ALA A 55 0.56 -1.18 -7.02
C ALA A 55 0.17 -0.68 -8.43
N ALA A 56 -0.65 0.36 -8.51
CA ALA A 56 -1.09 0.95 -9.78
C ALA A 56 0.07 1.66 -10.51
N ARG A 57 0.85 2.49 -9.80
CA ARG A 57 1.99 3.24 -10.36
C ARG A 57 3.04 2.33 -11.00
N TYR A 58 3.27 1.16 -10.42
CA TYR A 58 4.26 0.20 -10.91
C TYR A 58 3.66 -0.90 -11.80
N GLY A 59 2.36 -0.82 -12.12
CA GLY A 59 1.71 -1.74 -13.07
C GLY A 59 1.45 -3.15 -12.54
N HIS A 60 1.43 -3.34 -11.22
CA HIS A 60 1.24 -4.65 -10.59
C HIS A 60 -0.24 -5.07 -10.58
N ALA A 61 -0.80 -5.37 -11.74
CA ALA A 61 -2.23 -5.64 -11.94
C ALA A 61 -2.79 -6.72 -11.00
N THR A 62 -2.05 -7.82 -10.77
CA THR A 62 -2.47 -8.89 -9.84
C THR A 62 -2.53 -8.42 -8.40
N THR A 63 -1.66 -7.47 -8.03
CA THR A 63 -1.62 -6.87 -6.69
C THR A 63 -2.71 -5.83 -6.52
N VAL A 64 -3.01 -5.04 -7.56
CA VAL A 64 -4.18 -4.16 -7.62
C VAL A 64 -5.46 -4.96 -7.37
N ILE A 65 -5.64 -6.08 -8.09
CA ILE A 65 -6.80 -6.96 -7.90
C ILE A 65 -6.87 -7.48 -6.45
N ALA A 66 -5.73 -7.91 -5.88
CA ALA A 66 -5.69 -8.39 -4.50
C ALA A 66 -6.06 -7.30 -3.47
N LEU A 67 -5.61 -6.06 -3.66
CA LEU A 67 -5.94 -4.93 -2.80
C LEU A 67 -7.43 -4.55 -2.89
N LEU A 68 -7.99 -4.52 -4.11
CA LEU A 68 -9.42 -4.27 -4.31
C LEU A 68 -10.28 -5.37 -3.69
N GLN A 69 -9.87 -6.64 -3.81
CA GLN A 69 -10.52 -7.77 -3.13
C GLN A 69 -10.39 -7.70 -1.60
N ALA A 70 -9.32 -7.09 -1.10
CA ALA A 70 -9.12 -6.84 0.32
C ALA A 70 -9.95 -5.64 0.85
N GLY A 71 -10.72 -4.99 -0.02
CA GLY A 71 -11.68 -3.95 0.33
C GLY A 71 -11.08 -2.55 0.48
N CYS A 72 -9.95 -2.26 -0.19
CA CYS A 72 -9.42 -0.90 -0.21
C CYS A 72 -10.34 0.03 -1.03
N ALA A 73 -10.28 1.33 -0.76
CA ALA A 73 -10.92 2.32 -1.61
C ALA A 73 -10.35 2.22 -3.04
N PRO A 74 -11.19 2.24 -4.10
CA PRO A 74 -10.70 2.09 -5.47
C PRO A 74 -10.05 3.36 -6.03
N ASN A 75 -10.43 4.54 -5.51
CA ASN A 75 -9.93 5.85 -5.93
C ASN A 75 -9.51 6.67 -4.70
N PRO A 76 -8.54 6.22 -3.91
CA PRO A 76 -7.98 7.03 -2.84
C PRO A 76 -7.27 8.24 -3.47
N VAL A 77 -7.12 9.34 -2.73
CA VAL A 77 -6.36 10.51 -3.19
C VAL A 77 -5.10 10.67 -2.36
N ASP A 78 -3.97 10.88 -3.02
CA ASP A 78 -2.70 11.22 -2.38
C ASP A 78 -2.62 12.72 -2.03
N ALA A 79 -1.50 13.15 -1.43
CA ALA A 79 -1.29 14.54 -1.02
C ALA A 79 -1.28 15.54 -2.20
N ASN A 80 -1.09 15.06 -3.44
CA ASN A 80 -1.09 15.87 -4.66
C ASN A 80 -2.47 15.87 -5.35
N GLY A 81 -3.47 15.17 -4.79
CA GLY A 81 -4.78 15.00 -5.40
C GLY A 81 -4.81 14.00 -6.55
N MET A 82 -3.79 13.13 -6.67
CA MET A 82 -3.77 12.03 -7.64
C MET A 82 -4.51 10.82 -7.08
N THR A 83 -5.19 10.08 -7.96
CA THR A 83 -5.83 8.78 -7.67
C THR A 83 -5.04 7.61 -8.23
#